data_AF-A0A962WUB4-F1
#
_entry.id   AF-A0A962WUB4-F1
#
_cell.length_a   1.000
_cell.length_b   1.000
_cell.length_c   1.000
_cell.angle_alpha   90.00
_cell.angle_beta   90.00
_cell.angle_gamma   90.00
#
_symmetry.space_group_name_H-M   'P 1'
#
loop_
_entity.id
_entity.type
_entity.pdbx_description
1 polymer ?
#
loop_
_entity_poly.entity_id
_entity_poly.type
_entity_poly.pdbx_seq_one_letter_code
_entity_poly.pdbx_strand_id
1 'polypeptide(L)' 'VRNLASIIGAEELSTRDRNYLDFAEQFDRRFVQQGEDEDRSIVETLNLAWELLSMFPYEALPRVSEADLAKYHHRAGDAG' A
#
# COMPACT_ATOMS: atom_id res chain seq x y z
N VAL A 1 -11.73 -1.31 9.36
CA VAL A 1 -10.32 -1.75 9.43
C VAL A 1 -9.73 -1.65 10.84
N ARG A 2 -10.02 -0.58 11.61
CA ARG A 2 -9.68 -0.47 13.06
C ARG A 2 -10.26 -1.56 13.99
N ASN A 3 -11.26 -2.31 13.54
CA ASN A 3 -11.91 -3.35 14.35
C ASN A 3 -11.08 -4.64 14.48
N LEU A 4 -10.16 -4.94 13.54
CA LEU A 4 -9.39 -6.18 13.58
C LEU A 4 -8.28 -6.12 14.66
N ALA A 5 -7.56 -4.99 14.71
CA ALA A 5 -6.45 -4.76 15.65
C ALA A 5 -6.89 -4.60 17.12
N SER A 6 -8.16 -4.22 17.35
CA SER A 6 -8.69 -4.05 18.72
C SER A 6 -9.19 -5.36 19.34
N ILE A 7 -9.39 -6.42 18.53
CA ILE A 7 -9.97 -7.70 18.95
C ILE A 7 -8.89 -8.79 19.03
N ILE A 8 -7.90 -8.73 18.14
CA ILE A 8 -6.79 -9.68 18.05
C ILE A 8 -5.56 -8.94 18.60
N GLY A 9 -5.14 -9.25 19.83
CA GLY A 9 -4.02 -8.56 20.47
C GLY A 9 -2.80 -8.51 19.54
N ALA A 10 -2.11 -7.37 19.50
CA ALA A 10 -1.02 -7.10 18.55
C ALA A 10 0.12 -8.15 18.57
N GLU A 11 0.20 -8.97 19.63
CA GLU A 11 1.16 -10.05 19.82
C GLU A 11 0.86 -11.34 19.03
N GLU A 12 -0.38 -11.57 18.55
CA GLU A 12 -0.75 -12.73 17.72
C GLU A 12 -0.75 -12.45 16.21
N LEU A 13 -0.50 -11.19 15.81
CA LEU A 13 -0.50 -10.84 14.39
C LEU A 13 0.70 -11.46 13.69
N SER A 14 0.41 -12.23 12.64
CA SER A 14 1.46 -12.71 11.74
C SER A 14 2.17 -11.52 11.08
N THR A 15 3.41 -11.71 10.62
CA THR A 15 4.13 -10.68 9.85
C THR A 15 3.30 -10.18 8.67
N ARG A 16 2.49 -11.05 8.06
CA ARG A 16 1.58 -10.67 6.99
C ARG A 16 0.49 -9.71 7.46
N ASP A 17 -0.14 -9.98 8.60
CA ASP A 17 -1.21 -9.13 9.12
C ASP A 17 -0.68 -7.76 9.58
N ARG A 18 0.54 -7.71 10.13
CA ARG A 18 1.24 -6.46 10.41
C ARG A 18 1.45 -5.63 9.14
N ASN A 19 1.94 -6.24 8.06
CA ASN A 19 2.11 -5.54 6.78
C ASN A 19 0.78 -4.99 6.24
N TYR A 20 -0.35 -5.69 6.45
CA TYR A 20 -1.67 -5.18 6.06
C TYR A 20 -2.12 -3.99 6.92
N LEU A 21 -1.80 -3.98 8.22
CA LEU A 21 -2.09 -2.84 9.08
C LEU A 21 -1.24 -1.62 8.70
N ASP A 22 0.06 -1.85 8.45
CA ASP A 22 0.98 -0.80 8.00
C ASP A 22 0.53 -0.23 6.66
N PHE A 23 0.16 -1.09 5.70
CA PHE A 23 -0.41 -0.64 4.43
C PHE A 23 -1.69 0.17 4.65
N ALA A 24 -2.61 -0.27 5.51
CA ALA A 24 -3.86 0.43 5.76
C ALA A 24 -3.63 1.82 6.37
N GLU A 25 -2.65 1.95 7.28
CA GLU A 25 -2.25 3.25 7.83
C GLU A 25 -1.64 4.15 6.74
N GLN A 26 -0.70 3.62 5.95
CA GLN A 26 -0.04 4.38 4.89
C GLN A 26 -1.03 4.80 3.78
N PHE A 27 -1.98 3.92 3.44
CA PHE A 27 -3.04 4.22 2.48
C PHE A 27 -3.94 5.36 2.96
N ASP A 28 -4.39 5.33 4.21
CA ASP A 28 -5.24 6.39 4.76
C ASP A 28 -4.49 7.73 4.78
N ARG A 29 -3.24 7.73 5.26
CA ARG A 29 -2.43 8.95 5.44
C ARG A 29 -1.87 9.54 4.16
N ARG A 30 -1.52 8.72 3.17
CA ARG A 30 -0.80 9.18 1.97
C ARG A 30 -1.67 9.18 0.72
N PHE A 31 -2.57 8.20 0.60
CA PHE A 31 -3.41 8.07 -0.57
C PHE A 31 -4.74 8.79 -0.42
N VAL A 32 -5.47 8.51 0.67
CA VAL A 32 -6.82 9.07 0.92
C VAL A 32 -6.75 10.49 1.45
N GLN A 33 -5.91 10.73 2.46
CA GLN A 33 -5.73 12.05 3.03
C GLN A 33 -4.96 12.92 2.05
N GLN A 34 -5.65 13.96 1.56
CA GLN A 34 -5.10 15.01 0.72
C GLN A 34 -5.29 16.34 1.44
N GLY A 35 -4.32 17.24 1.33
CA GLY A 35 -4.44 18.60 1.88
C GLY A 35 -5.58 19.36 1.21
N GLU A 36 -6.17 20.34 1.91
CA GLU A 36 -7.24 21.18 1.34
C GLU A 36 -6.78 21.94 0.08
N ASP A 37 -5.48 22.25 0.00
CA ASP A 37 -4.83 22.93 -1.13
C ASP A 37 -4.03 21.97 -2.03
N GLU A 38 -4.19 20.65 -1.86
CA GLU A 38 -3.45 19.66 -2.65
C GLU A 38 -4.17 19.36 -3.98
N ASP A 39 -3.60 19.82 -5.09
CA ASP A 39 -4.06 19.46 -6.44
C ASP A 39 -3.21 18.32 -6.99
N ARG A 40 -3.60 17.08 -6.66
CA ARG A 40 -2.89 15.88 -7.07
C ARG A 40 -3.41 15.39 -8.43
N SER A 41 -2.52 15.30 -9.41
CA SER A 41 -2.85 14.73 -10.72
C SER A 41 -3.15 13.23 -10.64
N ILE A 42 -3.82 12.71 -11.67
CA ILE A 42 -4.07 11.26 -11.77
C ILE A 42 -2.77 10.46 -11.83
N VAL A 43 -1.71 11.01 -12.43
CA VAL A 43 -0.41 10.34 -12.54
C VAL A 43 0.25 10.23 -11.16
N GLU A 44 0.25 11.31 -10.38
CA GLU A 44 0.78 11.30 -9.00
C GLU A 44 -0.01 10.36 -8.10
N THR A 45 -1.34 10.33 -8.28
CA THR A 45 -2.22 9.39 -7.57
C THR A 45 -1.86 7.95 -7.89
N LEU A 46 -1.67 7.61 -9.17
CA LEU A 46 -1.29 6.26 -9.58
C LEU A 46 0.12 5.88 -9.10
N ASN A 47 1.05 6.82 -9.10
CA ASN A 47 2.40 6.60 -8.55
C ASN A 47 2.35 6.27 -7.05
N LEU A 48 1.55 7.02 -6.27
CA LEU A 48 1.34 6.72 -4.85
C LEU A 48 0.67 5.37 -4.62
N ALA A 49 -0.31 5.00 -5.45
CA ALA A 49 -0.92 3.67 -5.38
C ALA A 49 0.13 2.57 -5.59
N TRP A 50 0.97 2.69 -6.62
CA TRP A 50 2.01 1.71 -6.91
C TRP A 50 3.08 1.64 -5.81
N GLU A 51 3.46 2.78 -5.23
CA GLU A 51 4.37 2.81 -4.09
C GLU A 51 3.79 2.04 -2.90
N LEU A 52 2.52 2.24 -2.57
CA LEU A 52 1.86 1.52 -1.48
C LEU A 52 1.68 0.03 -1.79
N LEU A 53 1.33 -0.33 -3.03
CA LEU A 53 1.20 -1.74 -3.45
C LEU A 53 2.55 -2.48 -3.45
N SER A 54 3.66 -1.77 -3.63
CA SER A 54 5.01 -2.33 -3.57
C SER A 54 5.39 -2.86 -2.18
N MET A 55 4.65 -2.50 -1.13
CA MET A 55 4.80 -3.05 0.22
C MET A 55 4.45 -4.55 0.29
N PHE A 56 3.67 -5.05 -0.67
CA PHE A 56 3.31 -6.45 -0.77
C PHE A 56 4.16 -7.18 -1.82
N PRO A 57 4.45 -8.48 -1.60
CA PRO A 57 5.10 -9.30 -2.61
C PRO A 57 4.19 -9.44 -3.84
N TYR A 58 4.78 -9.65 -5.01
CA TYR A 58 4.09 -9.84 -6.29
C TYR A 58 2.92 -10.83 -6.20
N GLU A 59 3.14 -11.96 -5.52
CA GLU A 59 2.17 -13.05 -5.33
C GLU A 59 0.91 -12.62 -4.58
N ALA A 60 0.99 -11.55 -3.78
CA ALA A 60 -0.13 -11.02 -3.00
C ALA A 60 -1.00 -10.03 -3.79
N LEU A 61 -0.72 -9.78 -5.07
CA LEU A 61 -1.44 -8.86 -5.94
C LEU A 61 -2.16 -9.58 -7.11
N PRO A 62 -3.02 -10.59 -6.87
CA PRO A 62 -3.60 -11.43 -7.92
C PRO A 62 -4.64 -10.72 -8.81
N ARG A 63 -5.02 -9.48 -8.46
CA ARG A 63 -6.00 -8.67 -9.20
C ARG A 63 -5.34 -7.73 -10.21
N VAL A 64 -4.02 -7.64 -10.21
CA VAL A 64 -3.24 -6.81 -11.10
C VAL A 64 -2.68 -7.69 -12.22
N SER A 65 -2.67 -7.19 -13.45
CA SER A 65 -2.13 -7.98 -14.57
C SER A 65 -0.63 -8.19 -14.40
N GLU A 66 -0.10 -9.32 -14.89
CA GLU A 66 1.34 -9.59 -14.85
C GLU A 66 2.14 -8.52 -15.60
N ALA A 67 1.59 -8.00 -16.69
CA ALA A 67 2.21 -6.93 -17.49
C ALA A 67 2.33 -5.62 -16.70
N ASP A 68 1.29 -5.25 -15.94
CA ASP A 68 1.31 -4.05 -15.12
C ASP A 68 2.21 -4.23 -13.89
N LEU A 69 2.18 -5.41 -13.25
CA LEU A 69 3.09 -5.73 -12.16
C LEU A 69 4.55 -5.67 -12.61
N ALA A 70 4.89 -6.29 -13.74
CA ALA A 70 6.25 -6.24 -14.28
C ALA A 70 6.71 -4.81 -14.62
N LYS A 71 5.78 -3.94 -14.99
CA LYS A 71 6.10 -2.57 -15.40
C LYS A 71 6.16 -1.57 -14.26
N TYR A 72 5.35 -1.73 -13.22
CA TYR A 72 5.15 -0.70 -12.19
C TYR A 72 5.35 -1.20 -10.74
N HIS A 73 5.43 -2.52 -10.51
CA HIS A 73 5.83 -3.06 -9.20
C HIS A 73 7.35 -2.94 -9.05
N HIS A 74 7.80 -1.73 -8.73
CA HIS A 74 9.19 -1.47 -8.38
C HIS A 74 9.33 -1.70 -6.88
N ARG A 75 10.17 -2.65 -6.48
CA ARG A 75 10.59 -2.74 -5.08
C ARG A 75 11.20 -1.38 -4.71
N ALA A 76 10.91 -0.86 -3.53
CA ALA A 76 11.38 0.43 -3.02
C ALA A 76 12.94 0.53 -2.83
N GLY A 77 13.72 -0.07 -3.72
CA GLY A 77 15.19 -0.04 -3.78
C GLY A 77 15.78 0.22 -5.17
N ASP A 78 14.96 0.41 -6.22
CA ASP A 78 15.46 0.71 -7.58
C ASP A 78 15.40 2.21 -7.95
N ALA A 79 15.15 3.08 -6.95
CA ALA A 79 15.39 4.51 -7.05
C ALA A 79 16.75 4.83 -6.41
N GLY A 80 17.83 4.56 -7.14
CA GLY A 80 19.21 4.91 -6.81
C GLY A 80 19.86 5.68 -7.95
#